data_AF-A0A5K1HWZ9-F1
#
_entry.id   AF-A0A5K1HWZ9-F1
#
_cell.length_a   1.000
_cell.length_b   1.000
_cell.length_c   1.000
_cell.angle_alpha   90.00
_cell.angle_beta   90.00
_cell.angle_gamma   90.00
#
_symmetry.space_group_name_H-M   'P 1'
#
loop_
_entity.id
_entity.type
_entity.pdbx_description
1 polymer ?
#
loop_
_entity_poly.entity_id
_entity_poly.type
_entity_poly.pdbx_seq_one_letter_code
_entity_poly.pdbx_strand_id
1 'polypeptide(L)' 'WWRDLGLGDHICFSRDRLVGSYFMAVGKMHEPQFSQYRMQLARVSYLMATIEDIFGEHQSVEELEPFVKVVE' A
#
# COMPACT_ATOMS: atom_id res chain seq x y z
N TRP A 1 -7.90 -10.87 -1.04
CA TRP A 1 -7.43 -9.66 -1.73
C TRP A 1 -5.93 -9.49 -1.60
N TRP A 2 -5.38 -9.16 -0.42
CA TRP A 2 -3.94 -8.87 -0.31
C TRP A 2 -3.05 -10.07 -0.67
N ARG A 3 -3.46 -11.30 -0.27
CA ARG A 3 -2.77 -12.54 -0.67
C ARG A 3 -2.86 -12.76 -2.18
N ASP A 4 -4.04 -12.54 -2.75
CA ASP A 4 -4.28 -12.70 -4.20
C ASP A 4 -3.47 -11.69 -5.03
N LEU A 5 -3.14 -10.53 -4.45
CA LEU A 5 -2.29 -9.52 -5.07
C LEU A 5 -0.82 -9.96 -5.12
N GLY A 6 -0.38 -10.86 -4.23
CA GLY A 6 0.94 -11.50 -4.29
C GLY A 6 2.16 -10.58 -4.15
N LEU A 7 2.00 -9.30 -3.80
CA LEU A 7 3.12 -8.34 -3.80
C LEU A 7 4.25 -8.74 -2.85
N GLY A 8 3.93 -9.36 -1.71
CA GLY A 8 4.95 -9.82 -0.76
C GLY A 8 5.88 -10.89 -1.33
N ASP A 9 5.42 -11.65 -2.34
CA ASP A 9 6.22 -12.68 -3.01
C ASP A 9 7.13 -12.08 -4.11
N HIS A 10 6.79 -10.88 -4.60
CA HIS A 10 7.51 -10.21 -5.70
C HIS A 10 8.41 -9.06 -5.22
N ILE A 11 8.06 -8.40 -4.11
CA ILE A 11 8.74 -7.22 -3.57
C ILE A 11 9.25 -7.59 -2.18
N CYS A 12 10.39 -8.30 -2.14
CA CYS A 12 10.94 -8.92 -0.94
C CYS A 12 11.34 -7.93 0.17
N PHE A 13 11.60 -6.67 -0.17
CA PHE A 13 11.91 -5.61 0.79
C PHE A 13 10.66 -4.91 1.35
N SER A 14 9.48 -5.11 0.73
CA SER A 14 8.24 -4.49 1.20
C SER A 14 7.73 -5.16 2.47
N ARG A 15 7.27 -4.35 3.43
CA ARG A 15 6.74 -4.85 4.70
C ARG A 15 5.28 -5.24 4.56
N ASP A 16 4.86 -6.36 5.18
CA ASP A 16 3.44 -6.66 5.31
C ASP A 16 2.79 -5.66 6.30
N ARG A 17 2.07 -4.69 5.74
CA ARG A 17 1.38 -3.64 6.47
C ARG A 17 -0.13 -3.80 6.49
N LEU A 18 -0.68 -4.98 6.13
CA LEU A 18 -2.13 -5.18 6.08
C LEU A 18 -2.84 -4.78 7.38
N VAL A 19 -2.35 -5.27 8.51
CA VAL A 19 -2.94 -5.00 9.83
C VAL A 19 -2.83 -3.52 10.16
N GLY A 20 -1.66 -2.92 9.93
CA GLY A 20 -1.43 -1.49 10.16
C GLY A 20 -2.34 -0.60 9.31
N SER A 21 -2.51 -0.93 8.02
CA SER A 21 -3.37 -0.21 7.10
C SER A 21 -4.84 -0.30 7.46
N TYR A 22 -5.32 -1.48 7.88
CA TYR A 22 -6.70 -1.63 8.35
C TYR A 22 -6.92 -0.93 9.69
N PHE A 23 -5.96 -1.02 10.61
CA PHE A 23 -6.00 -0.33 11.90
C PHE A 23 -6.08 1.20 11.73
N MET A 24 -5.26 1.76 10.84
CA MET A 24 -5.32 3.18 10.48
C MET A 24 -6.70 3.57 9.92
N ALA A 25 -7.25 2.75 9.02
CA ALA A 25 -8.58 2.99 8.45
C ALA A 25 -9.69 2.96 9.51
N VAL A 26 -9.63 2.04 10.48
CA VAL A 26 -10.52 2.00 11.64
C VAL A 26 -10.35 3.25 12.50
N GLY A 27 -9.11 3.66 12.77
CA GLY A 27 -8.83 4.87 13.56
C GLY A 27 -9.41 6.14 12.94
N LYS A 28 -9.51 6.23 11.60
CA LYS A 28 -10.13 7.37 10.92
C LYS A 28 -11.65 7.35 10.96
N MET A 29 -12.27 6.20 10.74
CA MET A 29 -13.72 6.07 10.55
C MET A 29 -14.22 4.76 11.18
N HIS A 30 -14.38 4.75 12.50
CA HIS A 30 -14.66 3.54 13.27
C HIS A 30 -16.12 3.07 13.17
N GLU A 31 -17.05 3.95 12.79
CA GLU A 31 -18.48 3.70 12.85
C GLU A 31 -18.91 2.59 11.87
N PRO A 32 -19.86 1.70 12.25
CA PRO A 32 -20.18 0.50 11.48
C PRO A 32 -20.57 0.74 10.01
N GLN A 33 -21.26 1.86 9.73
CA GLN A 33 -21.71 2.24 8.39
C GLN A 33 -20.57 2.47 7.39
N PHE A 34 -19.34 2.73 7.86
CA PHE A 34 -18.18 2.99 7.01
C PHE A 34 -17.35 1.74 6.69
N SER A 35 -17.91 0.54 6.87
CA SER A 35 -17.20 -0.73 6.64
C SER A 35 -16.56 -0.84 5.25
N GLN A 36 -17.28 -0.47 4.19
CA GLN A 36 -16.76 -0.48 2.83
C GLN A 36 -15.66 0.57 2.64
N TYR A 37 -15.84 1.78 3.19
CA TYR A 37 -14.84 2.84 3.13
C TYR A 37 -13.54 2.42 3.82
N ARG A 38 -13.62 1.84 5.02
CA ARG A 38 -12.45 1.31 5.73
C ARG A 38 -11.72 0.26 4.91
N MET A 39 -12.47 -0.64 4.26
CA MET A 39 -11.87 -1.67 3.43
C MET A 39 -11.14 -1.08 2.22
N GLN A 40 -11.71 -0.08 1.54
CA GLN A 40 -11.02 0.59 0.43
C GLN A 40 -9.82 1.41 0.90
N LEU A 41 -9.98 2.17 1.99
CA LEU A 41 -8.91 2.97 2.57
C LEU A 41 -7.73 2.08 3.01
N ALA A 42 -8.00 0.92 3.61
CA ALA A 42 -6.95 -0.04 3.99
C ALA A 42 -6.20 -0.58 2.76
N ARG A 43 -6.90 -0.86 1.65
CA ARG A 43 -6.27 -1.31 0.39
C ARG A 43 -5.37 -0.22 -0.20
N VAL A 44 -5.87 1.01 -0.31
CA VAL A 44 -5.09 2.15 -0.80
C VAL A 44 -3.89 2.41 0.10
N SER A 45 -4.07 2.34 1.42
CA SER A 45 -2.99 2.57 2.39
C SER A 45 -1.92 1.48 2.35
N TYR A 46 -2.32 0.23 2.12
CA TYR A 46 -1.39 -0.86 1.86
C TYR A 46 -0.55 -0.59 0.60
N LEU A 47 -1.18 -0.23 -0.51
CA LEU A 47 -0.48 0.08 -1.77
C LEU A 47 0.45 1.30 -1.63
N MET A 48 -0.01 2.39 -0.99
CA MET A 48 0.83 3.57 -0.74
C MET A 48 2.06 3.21 0.07
N ALA A 49 1.92 2.39 1.12
CA ALA A 49 3.06 1.99 1.93
C ALA A 49 4.02 1.07 1.17
N THR A 50 3.53 0.22 0.25
CA THR A 50 4.39 -0.54 -0.67
C THR A 50 5.16 0.40 -1.61
N ILE A 51 4.52 1.44 -2.14
CA ILE A 51 5.18 2.45 -2.97
C ILE A 51 6.24 3.22 -2.16
N GLU A 52 5.93 3.62 -0.93
CA GLU A 52 6.91 4.25 -0.02
C GLU A 52 8.12 3.34 0.23
N ASP A 53 7.92 2.04 0.41
CA ASP A 53 9.02 1.08 0.55
C ASP A 53 9.86 1.00 -0.76
N ILE A 54 9.24 1.05 -1.95
CA ILE A 54 9.95 1.10 -3.25
C ILE A 54 10.79 2.37 -3.37
N PHE A 55 10.23 3.55 -3.09
CA PHE A 55 10.96 4.82 -3.17
C PHE A 55 12.00 4.99 -2.05
N GLY A 56 11.85 4.27 -0.93
CA GLY A 56 12.83 4.25 0.15
C GLY A 56 14.07 3.41 -0.20
N GLU A 57 13.86 2.25 -0.83
CA GLU A 57 14.92 1.34 -1.26
C GLU A 57 15.62 1.83 -2.55
N HIS A 58 14.84 2.29 -3.53
CA HIS A 58 15.33 2.81 -4.81
C HIS A 58 15.42 4.33 -4.75
N GLN A 59 16.63 4.87 -4.73
CA GLN A 59 16.87 6.31 -4.57
C GLN A 59 17.38 7.00 -5.83
N SER A 60 17.73 6.25 -6.89
CA SER A 60 18.16 6.82 -8.16
C SER A 60 16.95 7.22 -9.01
N VAL A 61 17.06 8.35 -9.71
CA VAL A 61 15.99 8.86 -10.58
C VAL A 61 15.78 7.89 -11.75
N GLU A 62 16.85 7.31 -12.25
CA GLU A 62 16.85 6.37 -13.38
C GLU A 62 16.06 5.09 -13.06
N GLU A 63 16.06 4.63 -11.80
CA GLU A 63 15.27 3.47 -11.36
C GLU A 63 13.79 3.81 -11.16
N LEU A 64 13.48 5.04 -10.71
CA LEU A 64 12.12 5.47 -10.39
C LEU A 64 11.36 6.09 -11.57
N GLU A 65 12.05 6.68 -12.54
CA GLU A 65 11.44 7.33 -13.71
C GLU A 65 10.47 6.41 -14.47
N PRO A 66 10.81 5.13 -14.77
CA PRO A 66 9.89 4.23 -15.44
C PRO A 66 8.61 3.98 -14.62
N PHE A 67 8.72 3.91 -13.29
CA PHE A 67 7.57 3.72 -12.41
C PHE A 67 6.64 4.94 -12.47
N VAL A 68 7.18 6.14 -12.32
CA VAL A 68 6.39 7.40 -12.37
C VAL A 68 5.68 7.53 -13.73
N LYS A 69 6.39 7.25 -14.83
CA LYS A 69 5.84 7.33 -16.19
C LYS A 69 4.70 6.36 -16.47
N VAL A 70 4.61 5.23 -15.76
CA VAL A 70 3.50 4.28 -15.89
C VAL A 70 2.26 4.75 -15.13
N VAL A 71 2.45 5.56 -14.09
CA VAL A 71 1.37 6.08 -13.24
C VAL A 71 0.73 7.35 -13.84
N GLU A 72 1.52 8.18 -14.52
CA GLU A 72 1.07 9.38 -15.25
C GLU A 72 0.37 9.04 -16.58
#